data_AF-A0A2Z6M268-F1
#
_entry.id   AF-A0A2Z6M268-F1
#
_cell.length_a   1.000
_cell.length_b   1.000
_cell.length_c   1.000
_cell.angle_alpha   90.00
_cell.angle_beta   90.00
_cell.angle_gamma   90.00
#
_symmetry.space_group_name_H-M   'P 1'
#
loop_
_entity.id
_entity.type
_entity.pdbx_description
1 polymer ?
#
loop_
_entity_poly.entity_id
_entity_poly.type
_entity_poly.pdbx_seq_one_letter_code
_entity_poly.pdbx_strand_id
1 'polypeptide(L)'
;MFSGHYVPQLAQLIVQTKSKFNLKGIAIGNPLLEFNTDFNSRAEFLWSHGLISDSTFQTFTKICNYSQIRREYQSGTATIQEGEKIDVCEEDETISYLNRKDVQLALHAKLVGVPAWSTCSGVLKYDMQNLEIPTISILGKLVKSGLRVLVYSGDQDSVIPLLGTRSLVNGLAKDFGLNTTNSYRAWFNERQVAGWTQIYGDGILSFATIRGASHEAPFSQPGRSLGLLKAFLEGKPLPTIL
;
A
#
# COMPACT_ATOMS: atom_id res chain seq x y z
N MET A 1 3.71 -3.06 -1.25
CA MET A 1 4.38 -2.15 -2.22
C MET A 1 3.89 -2.36 -3.66
N PHE A 2 4.18 -3.50 -4.31
CA PHE A 2 3.83 -3.75 -5.73
C PHE A 2 2.32 -3.89 -6.03
N SER A 3 1.49 -4.10 -5.02
CA SER A 3 0.02 -4.10 -5.16
C SER A 3 -0.50 -2.81 -5.78
N GLY A 4 0.17 -1.67 -5.56
CA GLY A 4 -0.11 -0.39 -6.20
C GLY A 4 0.13 -0.36 -7.71
N HIS A 5 0.91 -1.30 -8.25
CA HIS A 5 1.08 -1.51 -9.69
C HIS A 5 0.09 -2.55 -10.22
N TYR A 6 0.07 -3.74 -9.62
CA TYR A 6 -0.70 -4.87 -10.16
C TYR A 6 -2.21 -4.64 -10.14
N VAL A 7 -2.76 -4.15 -9.02
CA VAL A 7 -4.22 -4.03 -8.87
C VAL A 7 -4.81 -3.01 -9.85
N PRO A 8 -4.27 -1.78 -9.97
CA PRO A 8 -4.81 -0.81 -10.93
C PRO A 8 -4.67 -1.25 -12.39
N GLN A 9 -3.53 -1.82 -12.77
CA GLN A 9 -3.27 -2.26 -14.14
C GLN A 9 -4.20 -3.42 -14.54
N LEU A 10 -4.37 -4.42 -13.65
CA LEU A 10 -5.30 -5.52 -13.89
C LEU A 10 -6.76 -5.04 -13.97
N ALA A 11 -7.18 -4.16 -13.05
CA ALA A 11 -8.52 -3.59 -13.07
C ALA A 11 -8.80 -2.82 -14.37
N GLN A 12 -7.81 -2.06 -14.85
CA GLN A 12 -7.90 -1.36 -16.14
C GLN A 12 -8.09 -2.34 -17.29
N LEU A 13 -7.32 -3.43 -17.31
CA LEU A 13 -7.45 -4.46 -18.35
C LEU A 13 -8.83 -5.11 -18.33
N ILE A 14 -9.36 -5.44 -17.15
CA ILE A 14 -10.71 -6.01 -16.97
C ILE A 14 -11.79 -5.09 -17.57
N VAL A 15 -11.69 -3.78 -17.30
CA VAL A 15 -12.62 -2.76 -17.82
C VAL A 15 -12.50 -2.61 -19.33
N GLN A 16 -11.27 -2.50 -19.85
CA GLN A 16 -11.01 -2.28 -21.27
C GLN A 16 -11.40 -3.47 -22.14
N THR A 17 -11.12 -4.68 -21.67
CA THR A 17 -11.44 -5.93 -22.41
C THR A 17 -12.91 -6.32 -22.32
N LYS A 18 -13.71 -5.63 -21.49
CA LYS A 18 -15.12 -5.99 -21.21
C LYS A 18 -15.26 -7.47 -20.88
N SER A 19 -14.31 -7.99 -20.10
CA SER A 19 -14.30 -9.37 -19.65
C SER A 19 -15.61 -9.71 -18.90
N LYS A 20 -15.92 -11.01 -18.76
CA LYS A 20 -17.13 -11.47 -18.05
C LYS A 20 -17.11 -11.19 -16.54
N PHE A 21 -16.05 -10.56 -16.02
CA PHE A 21 -15.94 -10.20 -14.61
C PHE A 21 -16.74 -8.95 -14.29
N ASN A 22 -17.66 -9.07 -13.33
CA ASN A 22 -18.44 -7.94 -12.82
C ASN A 22 -17.64 -7.17 -11.76
N LEU A 23 -16.58 -6.47 -12.18
CA LEU A 23 -15.74 -5.70 -11.28
C LEU A 23 -16.52 -4.51 -10.69
N LYS A 24 -16.59 -4.40 -9.36
CA LYS A 24 -17.33 -3.35 -8.64
C LYS A 24 -16.46 -2.27 -8.01
N GLY A 25 -15.18 -2.55 -7.84
CA GLY A 25 -14.22 -1.65 -7.22
C GLY A 25 -12.92 -2.34 -6.88
N ILE A 26 -11.95 -1.56 -6.43
CA ILE A 26 -10.65 -2.04 -5.95
C ILE A 26 -10.32 -1.41 -4.60
N ALA A 27 -9.64 -2.17 -3.75
CA ALA A 27 -9.04 -1.69 -2.52
C ALA A 27 -7.54 -1.99 -2.54
N ILE A 28 -6.71 -0.98 -2.25
CA ILE A 28 -5.25 -1.11 -2.25
C ILE A 28 -4.65 -0.54 -0.97
N GLY A 29 -3.88 -1.39 -0.28
CA GLY A 29 -3.22 -1.09 0.99
C GLY A 29 -1.75 -0.77 0.80
N ASN A 30 -1.29 0.30 1.45
CA ASN A 30 0.09 0.77 1.45
C ASN A 30 0.74 0.73 0.04
N PRO A 31 0.09 1.33 -0.97
CA PRO A 31 0.48 1.15 -2.37
C PRO A 31 1.60 2.10 -2.77
N LEU A 32 2.57 1.59 -3.54
CA LEU A 32 3.41 2.47 -4.36
C LEU A 32 2.60 2.89 -5.59
N LEU A 33 2.29 4.18 -5.71
CA LEU A 33 1.48 4.76 -6.77
C LEU A 33 2.26 5.74 -7.65
N GLU A 34 3.19 6.49 -7.04
CA GLU A 34 4.12 7.36 -7.74
C GLU A 34 5.45 7.38 -6.99
N PHE A 35 6.52 6.97 -7.67
CA PHE A 35 7.81 6.68 -7.08
C PHE A 35 8.37 7.83 -6.26
N ASN A 36 8.42 9.04 -6.82
CA ASN A 36 9.07 10.16 -6.16
C ASN A 36 8.30 10.62 -4.92
N THR A 37 6.99 10.79 -5.05
CA THR A 37 6.12 11.29 -4.00
C THR A 37 6.07 10.31 -2.83
N ASP A 38 5.86 9.03 -3.11
CA ASP A 38 5.77 8.01 -2.07
C ASP A 38 7.12 7.83 -1.35
N PHE A 39 8.24 7.70 -2.08
CA PHE A 39 9.54 7.51 -1.44
C PHE A 39 10.05 8.76 -0.72
N ASN A 40 9.88 9.96 -1.29
CA ASN A 40 10.40 11.19 -0.66
C ASN A 40 9.63 11.54 0.62
N SER A 41 8.38 11.06 0.77
CA SER A 41 7.60 11.23 2.00
C SER A 41 8.23 10.54 3.23
N ARG A 42 9.17 9.59 3.02
CA ARG A 42 9.87 8.89 4.11
C ARG A 42 10.70 9.83 4.99
N ALA A 43 11.31 10.86 4.42
CA ALA A 43 12.10 11.81 5.20
C ALA A 43 11.22 12.53 6.24
N GLU A 44 10.08 13.05 5.80
CA GLU A 44 9.12 13.73 6.67
C GLU A 44 8.49 12.78 7.67
N PHE A 45 8.16 11.56 7.25
CA PHE A 45 7.64 10.53 8.15
C PHE A 45 8.63 10.23 9.28
N LEU A 46 9.87 9.87 8.97
CA LEU A 46 10.85 9.53 10.00
C LEU A 46 11.16 10.71 10.93
N TRP A 47 11.26 11.92 10.38
CA TRP A 47 11.52 13.13 11.17
C TRP A 47 10.36 13.46 12.12
N SER A 48 9.12 13.47 11.61
CA SER A 48 7.92 13.74 12.43
C SER A 48 7.64 12.68 13.49
N HIS A 49 8.24 11.49 13.36
CA HIS A 49 8.16 10.41 14.35
C HIS A 49 9.40 10.33 15.26
N GLY A 50 10.31 11.32 15.18
CA GLY A 50 11.48 11.40 16.05
C GLY A 50 12.55 10.34 15.79
N LEU A 51 12.55 9.71 14.61
CA LEU A 51 13.49 8.65 14.24
C LEU A 51 14.79 9.17 13.63
N ILE A 52 14.82 10.43 13.17
CA ILE A 52 16.00 11.10 12.61
C ILE A 52 16.10 12.53 13.13
N SER A 53 17.32 13.09 13.16
CA SER A 53 17.58 14.47 13.58
C SER A 53 17.18 15.50 12.51
N ASP A 54 17.09 16.76 12.92
CA ASP A 54 16.89 17.90 12.01
C ASP A 54 17.97 17.97 10.92
N SER A 55 19.23 17.69 11.29
CA SER A 55 20.34 17.69 10.33
C SER A 55 20.17 16.60 9.27
N THR A 56 19.80 15.38 9.68
CA THR A 56 19.53 14.27 8.76
C THR A 56 18.31 14.55 7.88
N PHE A 57 17.24 15.12 8.43
CA PHE A 57 16.06 15.53 7.66
C PHE A 57 16.40 16.59 6.60
N GLN A 58 17.22 17.60 6.95
CA GLN A 58 17.71 18.59 5.99
C GLN A 58 18.55 17.96 4.88
N THR A 59 19.39 16.97 5.21
CA THR A 59 20.14 16.22 4.19
C THR A 59 19.21 15.49 3.22
N PHE A 60 18.19 14.79 3.73
CA PHE A 60 17.23 14.07 2.90
C PHE A 60 16.30 14.97 2.07
N THR A 61 16.12 16.23 2.46
CA THR A 61 15.23 17.16 1.75
C THR A 61 15.96 18.11 0.80
N LYS A 62 17.22 18.45 1.07
CA LYS A 62 17.99 19.44 0.29
C LYS A 62 19.15 18.87 -0.52
N ILE A 63 19.75 17.76 -0.08
CA ILE A 63 20.97 17.22 -0.69
C ILE A 63 20.63 16.00 -1.55
N CYS A 64 20.13 14.93 -0.94
CA CYS A 64 19.80 13.69 -1.63
C CYS A 64 18.53 13.08 -1.05
N ASN A 65 17.47 13.04 -1.85
CA ASN A 65 16.18 12.54 -1.41
C ASN A 65 16.08 11.01 -1.52
N TYR A 66 15.09 10.43 -0.84
CA TYR A 66 14.92 8.98 -0.79
C TYR A 66 14.73 8.35 -2.17
N SER A 67 14.05 9.01 -3.10
CA SER A 67 13.88 8.50 -4.46
C SER A 67 15.21 8.39 -5.19
N GLN A 68 16.11 9.37 -5.03
CA GLN A 68 17.46 9.34 -5.60
C GLN A 68 18.32 8.25 -4.97
N ILE A 69 18.30 8.13 -3.63
CA ILE A 69 19.01 7.05 -2.92
C ILE A 69 18.54 5.68 -3.42
N ARG A 70 17.23 5.51 -3.67
CA ARG A 70 16.68 4.25 -4.20
C ARG A 70 17.15 3.96 -5.62
N ARG A 71 17.25 4.96 -6.48
CA ARG A 71 17.81 4.80 -7.84
C ARG A 71 19.29 4.40 -7.78
N GLU A 72 20.07 5.06 -6.94
CA GLU A 72 21.50 4.78 -6.79
C GLU A 72 21.77 3.39 -6.21
N TYR A 73 20.92 2.93 -5.29
CA TYR A 73 20.98 1.56 -4.80
C TYR A 73 20.65 0.55 -5.91
N GLN A 74 19.65 0.84 -6.75
CA GLN A 74 19.26 -0.03 -7.86
C GLN A 74 20.31 -0.07 -8.99
N SER A 75 20.99 1.04 -9.27
CA SER A 75 22.09 1.10 -10.24
C SER A 75 23.40 0.52 -9.71
N GLY A 76 23.46 0.16 -8.42
CA GLY A 76 24.67 -0.33 -7.76
C GLY A 76 25.70 0.75 -7.45
N THR A 77 25.36 2.04 -7.58
CA THR A 77 26.26 3.16 -7.27
C THR A 77 26.29 3.49 -5.78
N ALA A 78 25.29 3.05 -5.00
CA ALA A 78 25.24 3.17 -3.56
C ALA A 78 24.99 1.82 -2.88
N THR A 79 25.60 1.63 -1.71
CA THR A 79 25.32 0.51 -0.81
C THR A 79 24.60 1.03 0.43
N ILE A 80 23.45 0.45 0.74
CA ILE A 80 22.76 0.70 2.00
C ILE A 80 23.34 -0.29 3.01
N GLN A 81 23.88 0.19 4.13
CA GLN A 81 24.19 -0.69 5.25
C GLN A 81 22.85 -1.19 5.81
N GLU A 82 22.57 -2.48 5.60
CA GLU A 82 21.46 -3.12 6.29
C GLU A 82 21.75 -3.06 7.79
N GLY A 83 20.80 -2.53 8.58
CA GLY A 83 20.87 -2.60 10.03
C GLY A 83 20.81 -4.05 10.50
N GLU A 84 20.94 -4.27 11.81
CA GLU A 84 20.72 -5.61 12.38
C GLU A 84 19.40 -6.19 11.89
N LYS A 85 19.49 -7.38 11.28
CA LYS A 85 18.32 -8.12 10.84
C LYS A 85 17.59 -8.56 12.11
N ILE A 86 16.53 -7.84 12.46
CA ILE A 86 15.69 -8.21 13.59
C ILE A 86 15.03 -9.54 13.23
N ASP A 87 15.35 -10.56 14.00
CA ASP A 87 14.73 -11.88 13.88
C ASP A 87 13.28 -11.78 14.34
N VAL A 88 12.34 -11.89 13.39
CA VAL A 88 10.92 -11.92 13.67
C VAL A 88 10.45 -13.35 13.44
N CYS A 89 10.29 -14.11 14.52
CA CYS A 89 10.07 -15.56 14.52
C CYS A 89 8.84 -16.07 13.73
N GLU A 90 7.98 -15.19 13.21
CA GLU A 90 6.73 -15.57 12.55
C GLU A 90 6.88 -15.95 11.06
N GLU A 91 7.87 -15.39 10.36
CA GLU A 91 8.14 -15.78 8.97
C GLU A 91 8.60 -17.25 8.91
N ASP A 92 9.38 -17.68 9.91
CA ASP A 92 9.92 -19.02 10.03
C ASP A 92 8.83 -20.10 10.18
N GLU A 93 7.80 -19.82 10.98
CA GLU A 93 6.68 -20.75 11.18
C GLU A 93 5.86 -20.94 9.90
N THR A 94 5.61 -19.86 9.14
CA THR A 94 4.89 -19.93 7.86
C THR A 94 5.69 -20.73 6.82
N ILE A 95 6.99 -20.47 6.71
CA ILE A 95 7.89 -21.21 5.83
C ILE A 95 7.95 -22.68 6.22
N SER A 96 8.05 -22.98 7.52
CA SER A 96 8.06 -24.35 8.05
C SER A 96 6.77 -25.10 7.70
N TYR A 97 5.61 -24.49 7.96
CA TYR A 97 4.30 -25.09 7.69
C TYR A 97 4.09 -25.38 6.19
N LEU A 98 4.35 -24.42 5.31
CA LEU A 98 4.10 -24.55 3.87
C LEU A 98 5.10 -25.48 3.16
N ASN A 99 6.23 -25.79 3.79
CA ASN A 99 7.20 -26.79 3.30
C ASN A 99 6.92 -28.21 3.78
N ARG A 100 5.91 -28.45 4.63
CA ARG A 100 5.48 -29.80 4.97
C ARG A 100 4.86 -30.51 3.77
N LYS A 101 5.24 -31.76 3.56
CA LYS A 101 4.75 -32.57 2.41
C LYS A 101 3.24 -32.81 2.47
N ASP A 102 2.69 -33.06 3.65
CA ASP A 102 1.25 -33.27 3.82
C ASP A 102 0.44 -31.99 3.52
N VAL A 103 0.95 -30.83 3.91
CA VAL A 103 0.37 -29.51 3.57
C VAL A 103 0.43 -29.27 2.05
N GLN A 104 1.57 -29.52 1.40
CA GLN A 104 1.69 -29.38 -0.06
C GLN A 104 0.74 -30.31 -0.81
N LEU A 105 0.61 -31.57 -0.37
CA LEU A 105 -0.34 -32.53 -0.94
C LEU A 105 -1.79 -32.07 -0.76
N ALA A 106 -2.15 -31.56 0.42
CA ALA A 106 -3.49 -31.05 0.71
C ALA A 106 -3.85 -29.80 -0.11
N LEU A 107 -2.87 -28.93 -0.39
CA LEU A 107 -3.03 -27.75 -1.25
C LEU A 107 -2.91 -28.07 -2.75
N HIS A 108 -2.66 -29.33 -3.12
CA HIS A 108 -2.33 -29.75 -4.49
C HIS A 108 -1.16 -28.96 -5.09
N ALA A 109 -0.21 -28.54 -4.25
CA ALA A 109 0.95 -27.76 -4.64
C ALA A 109 2.11 -28.66 -5.09
N LYS A 110 2.80 -28.27 -6.16
CA LYS A 110 4.01 -28.92 -6.65
C LYS A 110 5.11 -27.89 -6.83
N LEU A 111 6.25 -28.09 -6.16
CA LEU A 111 7.43 -27.27 -6.36
C LEU A 111 8.04 -27.58 -7.74
N VAL A 112 8.23 -26.54 -8.57
CA VAL A 112 8.82 -26.64 -9.90
C VAL A 112 9.91 -25.59 -10.01
N GLY A 113 11.15 -26.02 -10.25
CA GLY A 113 12.29 -25.11 -10.40
C GLY A 113 12.75 -24.41 -9.11
N VAL A 114 12.24 -24.81 -7.95
CA VAL A 114 12.63 -24.30 -6.63
C VAL A 114 12.75 -25.45 -5.61
N PRO A 115 13.68 -25.37 -4.65
CA PRO A 115 13.91 -26.45 -3.67
C PRO A 115 12.91 -26.42 -2.51
N ALA A 116 12.34 -25.26 -2.20
CA ALA A 116 11.42 -25.04 -1.10
C ALA A 116 10.47 -23.87 -1.46
N TRP A 117 9.33 -23.81 -0.79
CA TRP A 117 8.48 -22.63 -0.75
C TRP A 117 9.14 -21.55 0.12
N SER A 118 9.05 -20.29 -0.30
CA SER A 118 9.51 -19.12 0.47
C SER A 118 8.58 -17.93 0.25
N THR A 119 8.53 -17.01 1.20
CA THR A 119 7.68 -15.79 1.15
C THR A 119 7.98 -14.93 -0.08
N CYS A 120 9.28 -14.72 -0.35
CA CYS A 120 9.78 -13.99 -1.51
C CYS A 120 10.65 -14.92 -2.37
N SER A 121 10.58 -14.78 -3.70
CA SER A 121 11.32 -15.63 -4.63
C SER A 121 12.42 -14.85 -5.35
N GLY A 122 13.65 -15.39 -5.33
CA GLY A 122 14.77 -14.89 -6.12
C GLY A 122 14.72 -15.27 -7.61
N VAL A 123 13.77 -16.13 -7.99
CA VAL A 123 13.54 -16.55 -9.39
C VAL A 123 12.94 -15.41 -10.20
N LEU A 124 12.03 -14.64 -9.59
CA LEU A 124 11.43 -13.47 -10.21
C LEU A 124 12.47 -12.34 -10.25
N LYS A 125 12.92 -12.00 -11.46
CA LYS A 125 13.79 -10.84 -11.71
C LYS A 125 12.92 -9.67 -12.13
N TYR A 126 12.58 -8.83 -11.16
CA TYR A 126 11.84 -7.60 -11.44
C TYR A 126 12.75 -6.60 -12.14
N ASP A 127 12.22 -5.98 -13.20
CA ASP A 127 12.80 -4.75 -13.72
C ASP A 127 12.42 -3.61 -12.77
N MET A 128 13.41 -3.14 -12.00
CA MET A 128 13.19 -2.12 -10.99
C MET A 128 12.79 -0.77 -11.58
N GLN A 129 13.05 -0.52 -12.87
CA GLN A 129 12.57 0.68 -13.56
C GLN A 129 11.04 0.72 -13.64
N ASN A 130 10.37 -0.44 -13.55
CA ASN A 130 8.91 -0.51 -13.58
C ASN A 130 8.27 0.16 -12.36
N LEU A 131 9.01 0.31 -11.26
CA LEU A 131 8.55 1.06 -10.08
C LEU A 131 8.39 2.55 -10.36
N GLU A 132 9.10 3.09 -11.37
CA GLU A 132 9.00 4.49 -11.76
C GLU A 132 7.77 4.77 -12.64
N ILE A 133 7.06 3.74 -13.10
CA ILE A 133 5.85 3.91 -13.90
C ILE A 133 4.67 4.26 -12.98
N PRO A 134 4.13 5.50 -13.03
CA PRO A 134 3.11 5.93 -12.09
C PRO A 134 1.76 5.27 -12.39
N THR A 135 1.12 4.71 -11.36
CA THR A 135 -0.21 4.10 -11.46
C THR A 135 -1.33 4.98 -10.92
N ILE A 136 -1.01 6.12 -10.30
CA ILE A 136 -2.00 7.10 -9.83
C ILE A 136 -2.94 7.55 -10.97
N SER A 137 -2.43 7.71 -12.19
CA SER A 137 -3.23 8.07 -13.37
C SER A 137 -4.23 6.97 -13.77
N ILE A 138 -3.88 5.70 -13.52
CA ILE A 138 -4.75 4.55 -13.75
C ILE A 138 -5.92 4.58 -12.76
N LEU A 139 -5.66 4.92 -11.48
CA LEU A 139 -6.74 5.11 -10.51
C LEU A 139 -7.75 6.15 -10.99
N GLY A 140 -7.30 7.27 -11.54
CA GLY A 140 -8.16 8.28 -12.14
C GLY A 140 -9.04 7.74 -13.27
N LYS A 141 -8.47 6.92 -14.16
CA LYS A 141 -9.23 6.26 -15.24
C LYS A 141 -10.30 5.31 -14.69
N LEU A 142 -9.98 4.55 -13.63
CA LEU A 142 -10.93 3.64 -12.98
C LEU A 142 -12.07 4.39 -12.29
N VAL A 143 -11.75 5.50 -11.61
CA VAL A 143 -12.75 6.39 -11.01
C VAL A 143 -13.68 6.95 -12.10
N LYS A 144 -13.13 7.44 -13.23
CA LYS A 144 -13.93 7.90 -14.38
C LYS A 144 -14.82 6.83 -15.00
N SER A 145 -14.42 5.56 -14.92
CA SER A 145 -15.26 4.45 -15.41
C SER A 145 -16.34 4.01 -14.42
N GLY A 146 -16.49 4.70 -13.28
CA GLY A 146 -17.51 4.39 -12.28
C GLY A 146 -17.12 3.27 -11.31
N LEU A 147 -15.84 2.89 -11.24
CA LEU A 147 -15.37 1.94 -10.23
C LEU A 147 -15.04 2.64 -8.92
N ARG A 148 -15.48 2.04 -7.81
CA ARG A 148 -15.11 2.49 -6.47
C ARG A 148 -13.65 2.14 -6.20
N VAL A 149 -12.86 3.14 -5.81
CA VAL A 149 -11.44 2.99 -5.48
C VAL A 149 -11.25 3.36 -4.01
N LEU A 150 -10.82 2.40 -3.21
CA LEU A 150 -10.37 2.61 -1.83
C LEU A 150 -8.85 2.50 -1.78
N VAL A 151 -8.20 3.57 -1.38
CA VAL A 151 -6.78 3.57 -1.04
C VAL A 151 -6.65 3.64 0.47
N TYR A 152 -5.87 2.76 1.07
CA TYR A 152 -5.64 2.82 2.51
C TYR A 152 -4.18 2.64 2.89
N SER A 153 -3.79 3.18 4.04
CA SER A 153 -2.44 3.06 4.59
C SER A 153 -2.49 2.72 6.07
N GLY A 154 -1.69 1.76 6.51
CA GLY A 154 -1.31 1.69 7.92
C GLY A 154 -0.49 2.92 8.32
N ASP A 155 -0.82 3.55 9.43
CA ASP A 155 -0.17 4.81 9.84
C ASP A 155 1.23 4.64 10.47
N GLN A 156 1.68 3.40 10.67
CA GLN A 156 3.03 3.05 11.14
C GLN A 156 3.94 2.52 10.02
N ASP A 157 3.50 2.57 8.76
CA ASP A 157 4.31 2.10 7.63
C ASP A 157 5.40 3.12 7.26
N SER A 158 6.66 2.78 7.56
CA SER A 158 7.83 3.57 7.17
C SER A 158 8.38 3.23 5.78
N VAL A 159 7.87 2.18 5.12
CA VAL A 159 8.28 1.77 3.77
C VAL A 159 7.55 2.62 2.74
N ILE A 160 6.21 2.72 2.86
CA ILE A 160 5.34 3.58 2.06
C ILE A 160 4.46 4.43 2.99
N PRO A 161 5.00 5.56 3.48
CA PRO A 161 4.28 6.39 4.43
C PRO A 161 2.97 6.93 3.88
N LEU A 162 1.98 7.02 4.77
CA LEU A 162 0.64 7.54 4.46
C LEU A 162 0.67 8.95 3.86
N LEU A 163 1.72 9.74 4.14
CA LEU A 163 1.85 11.14 3.71
C LEU A 163 1.90 11.25 2.17
N GLY A 164 2.76 10.44 1.53
CA GLY A 164 2.87 10.40 0.07
C GLY A 164 1.57 9.93 -0.58
N THR A 165 1.05 8.79 -0.12
CA THR A 165 -0.20 8.22 -0.65
C THR A 165 -1.39 9.16 -0.48
N ARG A 166 -1.53 9.81 0.69
CA ARG A 166 -2.59 10.81 0.95
C ARG A 166 -2.48 12.01 0.00
N SER A 167 -1.26 12.52 -0.22
CA SER A 167 -1.01 13.63 -1.14
C SER A 167 -1.43 13.27 -2.56
N LEU A 168 -1.04 12.08 -3.04
CA LEU A 168 -1.39 11.58 -4.37
C LEU A 168 -2.90 11.42 -4.56
N VAL A 169 -3.60 10.80 -3.60
CA VAL A 169 -5.06 10.62 -3.69
C VAL A 169 -5.80 11.96 -3.64
N ASN A 170 -5.35 12.90 -2.81
CA ASN A 170 -5.92 14.24 -2.75
C ASN A 170 -5.66 15.05 -4.03
N GLY A 171 -4.46 14.93 -4.62
CA GLY A 171 -4.14 15.51 -5.93
C GLY A 171 -5.02 14.95 -7.03
N LEU A 172 -5.17 13.62 -7.08
CA LEU A 172 -6.05 12.96 -8.04
C LEU A 172 -7.50 13.45 -7.93
N ALA A 173 -8.02 13.61 -6.70
CA ALA A 173 -9.37 14.13 -6.50
C ALA A 173 -9.53 15.54 -7.07
N LYS A 174 -8.53 16.42 -6.88
CA LYS A 174 -8.52 17.78 -7.44
C LYS A 174 -8.46 17.77 -8.96
N ASP A 175 -7.56 16.99 -9.54
CA ASP A 175 -7.35 16.88 -11.00
C ASP A 175 -8.63 16.42 -11.73
N PHE A 176 -9.47 15.66 -11.04
CA PHE A 176 -10.72 15.11 -11.57
C PHE A 176 -11.96 15.89 -11.12
N GLY A 177 -11.80 17.01 -10.41
CA GLY A 177 -12.91 17.83 -9.94
C GLY A 177 -13.85 17.11 -8.98
N LEU A 178 -13.35 16.10 -8.26
CA LEU A 178 -14.15 15.34 -7.31
C LEU A 178 -14.37 16.17 -6.05
N ASN A 179 -15.63 16.55 -5.80
CA ASN A 179 -16.00 17.24 -4.57
C ASN A 179 -15.70 16.36 -3.36
N THR A 180 -15.26 16.99 -2.27
CA THR A 180 -15.13 16.31 -0.97
C THR A 180 -16.52 16.08 -0.41
N THR A 181 -17.01 14.84 -0.46
CA THR A 181 -18.34 14.46 0.06
C THR A 181 -18.33 14.40 1.58
N ASN A 182 -17.24 13.90 2.18
CA ASN A 182 -17.01 13.96 3.63
C ASN A 182 -15.61 14.51 3.91
N SER A 183 -15.56 15.56 4.73
CA SER A 183 -14.30 16.11 5.21
C SER A 183 -13.52 15.08 6.03
N TYR A 184 -12.21 15.30 6.12
CA TYR A 184 -11.30 14.44 6.87
C TYR A 184 -11.79 14.24 8.30
N ARG A 185 -12.06 12.99 8.67
CA ARG A 185 -12.63 12.65 9.98
C ARG A 185 -12.09 11.32 10.51
N ALA A 186 -12.22 11.12 11.81
CA ALA A 186 -11.98 9.82 12.42
C ALA A 186 -13.04 8.80 11.98
N TRP A 187 -12.66 7.53 11.97
CA TRP A 187 -13.59 6.40 11.90
C TRP A 187 -13.31 5.41 13.04
N PHE A 188 -14.31 4.61 13.38
CA PHE A 188 -14.33 3.81 14.60
C PHE A 188 -14.49 2.31 14.31
N ASN A 189 -13.90 1.49 15.19
CA ASN A 189 -14.14 0.06 15.29
C ASN A 189 -14.19 -0.31 16.77
N GLU A 190 -15.24 -1.02 17.20
CA GLU A 190 -15.39 -1.49 18.60
C GLU A 190 -15.12 -0.41 19.66
N ARG A 191 -15.77 0.75 19.51
CA ARG A 191 -15.64 1.90 20.42
C ARG A 191 -14.24 2.53 20.52
N GLN A 192 -13.37 2.29 19.55
CA GLN A 192 -12.04 2.90 19.48
C GLN A 192 -11.84 3.58 18.14
N VAL A 193 -11.05 4.66 18.14
CA VAL A 193 -10.60 5.28 16.88
C VAL A 193 -9.76 4.26 16.14
N ALA A 194 -10.25 3.88 14.97
CA ALA A 194 -9.61 2.90 14.12
C ALA A 194 -8.75 3.54 13.02
N GLY A 195 -8.92 4.84 12.79
CA GLY A 195 -8.07 5.67 11.94
C GLY A 195 -8.81 6.89 11.44
N TRP A 196 -8.40 7.42 10.29
CA TRP A 196 -9.02 8.58 9.64
C TRP A 196 -9.42 8.29 8.20
N THR A 197 -10.39 9.01 7.68
CA THR A 197 -10.87 8.82 6.31
C THR A 197 -11.28 10.13 5.67
N GLN A 198 -11.15 10.19 4.34
CA GLN A 198 -11.63 11.25 3.49
C GLN A 198 -12.27 10.66 2.22
N ILE A 199 -13.43 11.20 1.85
CA ILE A 199 -14.28 10.64 0.79
C ILE A 199 -14.51 11.70 -0.29
N TYR A 200 -14.33 11.31 -1.55
CA TYR A 200 -14.45 12.16 -2.72
C TYR A 200 -15.46 11.58 -3.73
N GLY A 201 -16.18 12.45 -4.45
CA GLY A 201 -17.08 12.05 -5.54
C GLY A 201 -18.12 11.01 -5.12
N ASP A 202 -18.78 11.24 -3.99
CA ASP A 202 -19.84 10.40 -3.42
C ASP A 202 -19.42 8.95 -3.14
N GLY A 203 -18.16 8.76 -2.75
CA GLY A 203 -17.62 7.44 -2.40
C GLY A 203 -16.95 6.71 -3.56
N ILE A 204 -16.84 7.34 -4.73
CA ILE A 204 -16.12 6.76 -5.86
C ILE A 204 -14.62 6.66 -5.61
N LEU A 205 -14.06 7.61 -4.85
CA LEU A 205 -12.67 7.62 -4.42
C LEU A 205 -12.63 7.88 -2.92
N SER A 206 -11.94 7.03 -2.17
CA SER A 206 -11.79 7.18 -0.72
C SER A 206 -10.35 6.91 -0.30
N PHE A 207 -9.88 7.70 0.66
CA PHE A 207 -8.64 7.44 1.38
C PHE A 207 -8.96 7.11 2.83
N ALA A 208 -8.27 6.11 3.40
CA ALA A 208 -8.38 5.79 4.82
C ALA A 208 -7.02 5.42 5.42
N THR A 209 -6.81 5.79 6.68
CA THR A 209 -5.72 5.27 7.49
C THR A 209 -6.23 4.22 8.46
N ILE A 210 -5.37 3.26 8.80
CA ILE A 210 -5.61 2.30 9.89
C ILE A 210 -4.61 2.62 11.01
N ARG A 211 -5.14 3.00 12.17
CA ARG A 211 -4.34 3.39 13.33
C ARG A 211 -3.55 2.21 13.87
N GLY A 212 -2.25 2.39 14.07
CA GLY A 212 -1.33 1.39 14.60
C GLY A 212 -0.97 0.28 13.61
N ALA A 213 -1.33 0.41 12.33
CA ALA A 213 -1.05 -0.61 11.32
C ALA A 213 0.28 -0.36 10.63
N SER A 214 1.01 -1.44 10.38
CA SER A 214 2.26 -1.49 9.62
C SER A 214 2.01 -1.54 8.10
N HIS A 215 3.05 -1.85 7.31
CA HIS A 215 2.95 -2.09 5.86
C HIS A 215 1.92 -3.18 5.54
N GLU A 216 1.86 -4.21 6.37
CA GLU A 216 0.83 -5.26 6.33
C GLU A 216 -0.26 -4.94 7.36
N ALA A 217 -1.16 -4.03 6.99
CA ALA A 217 -2.19 -3.56 7.90
C ALA A 217 -3.10 -4.68 8.45
N PRO A 218 -3.55 -5.69 7.66
CA PRO A 218 -4.34 -6.79 8.20
C PRO A 218 -3.60 -7.66 9.20
N PHE A 219 -2.28 -7.79 9.06
CA PHE A 219 -1.42 -8.54 9.97
C PHE A 219 -1.30 -7.83 11.33
N SER A 220 -0.92 -6.55 11.30
CA SER A 220 -0.68 -5.76 12.52
C SER A 220 -1.95 -5.26 13.21
N GLN A 221 -3.06 -5.05 12.48
CA GLN A 221 -4.32 -4.54 12.99
C GLN A 221 -5.53 -5.28 12.36
N PRO A 222 -5.73 -6.56 12.67
CA PRO A 222 -6.73 -7.42 12.01
C PRO A 222 -8.16 -6.93 12.21
N GLY A 223 -8.55 -6.57 13.43
CA GLY A 223 -9.93 -6.11 13.72
C GLY A 223 -10.30 -4.84 12.98
N ARG A 224 -9.41 -3.84 12.97
CA ARG A 224 -9.61 -2.58 12.25
C ARG A 224 -9.63 -2.81 10.73
N SER A 225 -8.71 -3.61 10.22
CA SER A 225 -8.64 -3.95 8.79
C SER A 225 -9.88 -4.69 8.31
N LEU A 226 -10.43 -5.60 9.12
CA LEU A 226 -11.68 -6.29 8.82
C LEU A 226 -12.87 -5.32 8.79
N GLY A 227 -12.94 -4.38 9.73
CA GLY A 227 -13.97 -3.33 9.74
C GLY A 227 -13.94 -2.48 8.47
N LEU A 228 -12.74 -2.08 8.04
CA LEU A 228 -12.55 -1.33 6.79
C LEU A 228 -12.95 -2.15 5.56
N LEU A 229 -12.53 -3.42 5.48
CA LEU A 229 -12.89 -4.31 4.38
C LEU A 229 -14.41 -4.53 4.30
N LYS A 230 -15.09 -4.79 5.42
CA LYS A 230 -16.54 -4.98 5.47
C LYS A 230 -17.28 -3.74 4.94
N ALA A 231 -16.92 -2.55 5.42
CA ALA A 231 -17.53 -1.30 4.96
C ALA A 231 -17.37 -1.11 3.44
N PHE A 232 -16.16 -1.38 2.92
CA PHE A 232 -15.89 -1.30 1.48
C PHE A 232 -16.75 -2.27 0.65
N LEU A 233 -16.80 -3.54 1.06
CA LEU A 233 -17.58 -4.58 0.38
C LEU A 233 -19.08 -4.26 0.39
N GLU A 234 -19.61 -3.77 1.52
CA GLU A 234 -21.01 -3.36 1.66
C GLU A 234 -21.34 -2.04 0.94
N GLY A 235 -20.33 -1.28 0.51
CA GLY A 235 -20.53 0.05 -0.08
C GLY A 235 -21.06 1.09 0.90
N LYS A 236 -20.74 0.92 2.18
CA LYS A 236 -21.09 1.86 3.24
C LYS A 236 -19.89 2.73 3.60
N PRO A 237 -20.12 3.98 4.05
CA PRO A 237 -19.06 4.79 4.63
C PRO A 237 -18.52 4.14 5.91
N LEU A 238 -17.25 4.39 6.23
CA LEU A 238 -16.65 3.92 7.49
C LEU A 238 -17.39 4.49 8.72
N PRO A 239 -17.55 3.73 9.82
CA PRO A 239 -18.36 4.15 10.97
C PRO A 239 -17.94 5.50 11.57
N THR A 240 -18.92 6.30 12.00
CA THR A 240 -18.73 7.65 12.59
C THR A 240 -18.91 7.70 14.11
N ILE A 241 -19.44 6.66 14.74
CA ILE A 241 -19.83 6.63 16.16
C ILE A 241 -19.23 5.39 16.84
N LEU A 242 -19.05 5.50 18.16
CA LEU A 242 -18.70 4.42 19.09
C LEU A 242 -19.73 3.29 19.11
#